data_AF-A0A4R5KRW3-F1
#
_entry.id   AF-A0A4R5KRW3-F1
#
_cell.length_a   1.000
_cell.length_b   1.000
_cell.length_c   1.000
_cell.angle_alpha   90.00
_cell.angle_beta   90.00
_cell.angle_gamma   90.00
#
_symmetry.space_group_name_H-M   'P 1'
#
loop_
_entity.id
_entity.type
_entity.pdbx_description
1 polymer ?
#
loop_
_entity_poly.entity_id
_entity_poly.type
_entity_poly.pdbx_seq_one_letter_code
_entity_poly.pdbx_strand_id
1 'polypeptide(L)'
;MSEQSVPPVYGGANRHHKPKPFAPIDFEPFAGGADPARVSEAAHLAAQALVKRGRDSDDPKITKRLVKLADEQGLDAIAEMWAESPARSLPGALWRLYALRAATMQNSERISVYFKAGRDTAQVSHVVAGAAEPPGADEMKQMADAILSGAFDGDFDVALERSAAFCRVVALGQATLADSAEHANEGHASKLTRSSHQLVKTAEDLEHAANAWRLGELD
;
A
#
# COMPACT_ATOMS: atom_id res chain seq x y z
N MET A 1 21.85 7.53 70.08
CA MET A 1 20.79 6.50 69.98
C MET A 1 19.58 7.18 69.33
N SER A 2 19.14 6.92 68.10
CA SER A 2 19.59 6.02 67.03
C SER A 2 18.97 6.56 65.74
N GLU A 3 19.76 6.73 64.68
CA GLU A 3 19.27 7.00 63.32
C GLU A 3 18.53 5.76 62.80
N GLN A 4 17.24 5.91 62.48
CA GLN A 4 16.47 4.89 61.78
C GLN A 4 16.67 5.06 60.27
N SER A 5 17.44 4.14 59.71
CA SER A 5 17.67 4.00 58.28
C SER A 5 16.43 3.36 57.61
N VAL A 6 15.80 4.09 56.69
CA VAL A 6 14.69 3.60 55.86
C VAL A 6 15.27 2.97 54.59
N PRO A 7 14.90 1.72 54.23
CA PRO A 7 15.42 1.10 53.00
C PRO A 7 14.69 1.66 51.76
N PRO A 8 15.39 1.85 50.62
CA PRO A 8 14.74 2.27 49.38
C PRO A 8 14.01 1.10 48.72
N VAL A 9 12.77 1.33 48.30
CA VAL A 9 12.00 0.43 47.45
C VAL A 9 12.49 0.59 46.01
N TYR A 10 13.32 -0.33 45.53
CA TYR A 10 13.65 -0.40 44.11
C TYR A 10 12.49 -1.05 43.34
N GLY A 11 11.94 -0.30 42.39
CA GLY A 11 10.95 -0.78 41.43
C GLY A 11 11.48 -1.99 40.66
N GLY A 12 10.70 -3.07 40.66
CA GLY A 12 10.99 -4.27 39.89
C GLY A 12 11.02 -3.94 38.40
N ALA A 13 12.22 -3.94 37.82
CA ALA A 13 12.40 -3.92 36.38
C ALA A 13 11.69 -5.13 35.77
N ASN A 14 10.86 -4.87 34.76
CA ASN A 14 10.10 -5.89 34.03
C ASN A 14 11.10 -6.88 33.42
N ARG A 15 11.28 -8.04 34.06
CA ARG A 15 12.32 -9.01 33.69
C ARG A 15 11.95 -9.61 32.34
N HIS A 16 12.64 -9.18 31.29
CA HIS A 16 12.48 -9.73 29.96
C HIS A 16 12.66 -11.26 30.01
N HIS A 17 11.61 -11.99 29.61
CA HIS A 17 11.63 -13.44 29.58
C HIS A 17 12.63 -13.88 28.52
N LYS A 18 13.62 -14.69 28.89
CA LYS A 18 14.55 -15.27 27.92
C LYS A 18 13.78 -16.22 27.00
N PRO A 19 13.99 -16.19 25.67
CA PRO A 19 13.42 -17.19 24.78
C PRO A 19 13.79 -18.58 25.27
N LYS A 20 12.80 -19.48 25.41
CA LYS A 20 13.11 -20.88 25.70
C LYS A 20 13.73 -21.47 24.43
N PRO A 21 14.95 -22.03 24.49
CA PRO A 21 15.49 -22.78 23.36
C PRO A 21 14.58 -24.00 23.15
N PHE A 22 13.97 -24.08 21.97
CA PHE A 22 13.24 -25.26 21.52
C PHE A 22 14.24 -26.30 21.01
N ALA A 23 14.04 -27.55 21.40
CA ALA A 23 14.77 -28.66 20.81
C ALA A 23 14.19 -28.97 19.41
N PRO A 24 14.96 -29.53 18.46
CA PRO A 24 14.46 -29.89 17.13
C PRO A 24 13.18 -30.75 17.13
N ILE A 25 12.98 -31.59 18.16
CA ILE A 25 11.79 -32.42 18.34
C ILE A 25 10.53 -31.61 18.70
N ASP A 26 10.70 -30.42 19.30
CA ASP A 26 9.58 -29.55 19.65
C ASP A 26 9.00 -28.81 18.41
N PHE A 27 9.65 -28.93 17.24
CA PHE A 27 9.15 -28.44 15.96
C PHE A 27 8.23 -29.45 15.24
N GLU A 28 8.24 -30.74 15.62
CA GLU A 28 7.39 -31.76 14.99
C GLU A 28 5.88 -31.45 15.00
N PRO A 29 5.30 -30.78 16.02
CA PRO A 29 3.89 -30.40 16.01
C PRO A 29 3.55 -29.24 15.05
N PHE A 30 4.54 -28.48 14.60
CA PHE A 30 4.34 -27.36 13.69
C PHE A 30 4.61 -27.84 12.27
N ALA A 31 3.55 -28.18 11.54
CA ALA A 31 3.63 -28.31 10.10
C ALA A 31 4.22 -27.01 9.53
N GLY A 32 5.44 -27.07 9.01
CA GLY A 32 6.09 -25.92 8.39
C GLY A 32 5.17 -25.34 7.31
N GLY A 33 5.04 -24.02 7.29
CA GLY A 33 4.32 -23.32 6.22
C GLY A 33 4.95 -23.59 4.85
N ALA A 34 4.32 -23.09 3.79
CA ALA A 34 4.92 -23.13 2.46
C ALA A 34 6.34 -22.52 2.49
N ASP A 35 7.24 -23.10 1.70
CA ASP A 35 8.63 -22.63 1.60
C ASP A 35 8.65 -21.15 1.13
N PRO A 36 9.13 -20.19 1.97
CA PRO A 36 9.09 -18.77 1.65
C PRO A 36 9.80 -18.42 0.34
N ALA A 37 10.87 -19.14 0.01
CA ALA A 37 11.60 -18.91 -1.24
C ALA A 37 10.73 -19.27 -2.47
N ARG A 38 9.98 -20.38 -2.40
CA ARG A 38 9.08 -20.80 -3.47
C ARG A 38 7.85 -19.90 -3.59
N VAL A 39 7.32 -19.39 -2.48
CA VAL A 39 6.23 -18.41 -2.50
C VAL A 39 6.69 -17.11 -3.17
N SER A 40 7.88 -16.62 -2.79
CA SER A 40 8.45 -15.42 -3.40
C SER A 40 8.78 -15.60 -4.89
N GLU A 41 9.28 -16.75 -5.31
CA GLU A 41 9.53 -17.07 -6.73
C GLU A 41 8.21 -17.10 -7.52
N ALA A 42 7.18 -17.77 -6.98
CA ALA A 42 5.86 -17.83 -7.61
C ALA A 42 5.20 -16.44 -7.72
N ALA A 43 5.33 -15.60 -6.68
CA ALA A 43 4.89 -14.22 -6.67
C ALA A 43 5.48 -13.43 -7.84
N HIS A 44 6.79 -13.56 -8.00
CA HIS A 44 7.55 -12.85 -9.02
C HIS A 44 7.25 -13.35 -10.44
N LEU A 45 7.17 -14.67 -10.65
CA LEU A 45 6.75 -15.24 -11.94
C LEU A 45 5.34 -14.82 -12.35
N ALA A 46 4.39 -14.79 -11.40
CA ALA A 46 3.02 -14.35 -11.66
C ALA A 46 2.97 -12.85 -12.02
N ALA A 47 3.75 -12.02 -11.31
CA ALA A 47 3.87 -10.58 -11.58
C ALA A 47 4.44 -10.31 -12.98
N GLN A 48 5.56 -10.95 -13.33
CA GLN A 48 6.17 -10.84 -14.65
C GLN A 48 5.20 -11.27 -15.76
N ALA A 49 4.54 -12.42 -15.59
CA ALA A 49 3.60 -12.93 -16.59
C ALA A 49 2.44 -11.96 -16.83
N LEU A 50 1.94 -11.31 -15.78
CA LEU A 50 0.82 -10.37 -15.87
C LEU A 50 1.21 -9.09 -16.62
N VAL A 51 2.33 -8.48 -16.27
CA VAL A 51 2.78 -7.23 -16.91
C VAL A 51 3.30 -7.47 -18.33
N LYS A 52 4.03 -8.57 -18.56
CA LYS A 52 4.52 -8.94 -19.90
C LYS A 52 3.37 -9.26 -20.86
N ARG A 53 2.37 -10.01 -20.40
CA ARG A 53 1.20 -10.31 -21.23
C ARG A 53 0.39 -9.06 -21.54
N GLY A 54 0.37 -8.09 -20.63
CA GLY A 54 -0.18 -6.77 -20.87
C GLY A 54 0.52 -6.01 -21.99
N ARG A 55 1.85 -5.92 -21.92
CA ARG A 55 2.68 -5.27 -22.95
C ARG A 55 2.59 -5.96 -24.33
N ASP A 56 2.50 -7.28 -24.36
CA ASP A 56 2.49 -8.06 -25.60
C ASP A 56 1.06 -8.18 -26.22
N SER A 57 0.02 -7.67 -25.56
CA SER A 57 -1.39 -7.84 -25.95
C SER A 57 -2.12 -6.51 -26.07
N ASP A 58 -2.25 -5.98 -27.29
CA ASP A 58 -3.09 -4.79 -27.61
C ASP A 58 -4.62 -5.08 -27.57
N ASP A 59 -5.11 -5.98 -26.70
CA ASP A 59 -6.54 -6.30 -26.60
C ASP A 59 -7.18 -5.73 -25.31
N PRO A 60 -7.84 -4.55 -25.38
CA PRO A 60 -8.56 -3.94 -24.27
C PRO A 60 -9.59 -4.85 -23.59
N LYS A 61 -10.08 -5.89 -24.27
CA LYS A 61 -11.01 -6.87 -23.68
C LYS A 61 -10.31 -7.79 -22.69
N ILE A 62 -9.03 -8.11 -22.89
CA ILE A 62 -8.24 -8.92 -21.95
C ILE A 62 -7.98 -8.12 -20.68
N THR A 63 -7.59 -6.85 -20.79
CA THR A 63 -7.37 -5.97 -19.63
C THR A 63 -8.63 -5.76 -18.82
N LYS A 64 -9.75 -5.46 -19.49
CA LYS A 64 -11.06 -5.36 -18.82
C LYS A 64 -11.46 -6.68 -18.15
N ARG A 65 -11.09 -7.83 -18.72
CA ARG A 65 -11.30 -9.14 -18.10
C ARG A 65 -10.38 -9.37 -16.91
N LEU A 66 -9.11 -8.96 -16.95
CA LEU A 66 -8.19 -9.04 -15.82
C LEU A 66 -8.67 -8.17 -14.66
N VAL A 67 -9.09 -6.92 -14.92
CA VAL A 67 -9.67 -6.04 -13.91
C VAL A 67 -10.97 -6.61 -13.33
N LYS A 68 -11.86 -7.17 -14.17
CA LYS A 68 -13.05 -7.88 -13.68
C LYS A 68 -12.71 -9.16 -12.90
N LEU A 69 -11.67 -9.89 -13.28
CA LEU A 69 -11.16 -11.03 -12.52
C LEU A 69 -10.63 -10.59 -11.15
N ALA A 70 -10.17 -9.34 -11.04
CA ALA A 70 -9.80 -8.71 -9.78
C ALA A 70 -11.00 -8.52 -8.86
N ASP A 71 -12.14 -8.15 -9.44
CA ASP A 71 -13.38 -7.98 -8.69
C ASP A 71 -14.05 -9.34 -8.34
N GLU A 72 -13.73 -10.43 -9.07
CA GLU A 72 -14.42 -11.74 -8.99
C GLU A 72 -13.56 -12.90 -8.43
N GLN A 73 -12.67 -12.64 -7.44
CA GLN A 73 -11.85 -13.63 -6.67
C GLN A 73 -10.51 -14.08 -7.31
N GLY A 74 -10.19 -13.69 -8.55
CA GLY A 74 -9.02 -14.19 -9.27
C GLY A 74 -7.70 -13.49 -8.94
N LEU A 75 -7.70 -12.16 -8.80
CA LEU A 75 -6.48 -11.43 -8.40
C LEU A 75 -6.32 -11.32 -6.89
N ASP A 76 -7.37 -11.46 -6.07
CA ASP A 76 -7.22 -11.42 -4.61
C ASP A 76 -6.21 -12.46 -4.12
N ALA A 77 -6.29 -13.70 -4.62
CA ALA A 77 -5.36 -14.76 -4.26
C ALA A 77 -3.91 -14.48 -4.72
N ILE A 78 -3.74 -13.85 -5.88
CA ILE A 78 -2.42 -13.47 -6.40
C ILE A 78 -1.87 -12.27 -5.61
N ALA A 79 -2.74 -11.34 -5.26
CA ALA A 79 -2.43 -10.15 -4.51
C ALA A 79 -2.01 -10.53 -3.07
N GLU A 80 -2.71 -11.48 -2.43
CA GLU A 80 -2.28 -12.06 -1.14
C GLU A 80 -0.85 -12.62 -1.20
N MET A 81 -0.50 -13.32 -2.28
CA MET A 81 0.86 -13.81 -2.50
C MET A 81 1.88 -12.67 -2.67
N TRP A 82 1.49 -11.54 -3.26
CA TRP A 82 2.35 -10.36 -3.38
C TRP A 82 2.46 -9.52 -2.10
N ALA A 83 1.53 -9.65 -1.15
CA ALA A 83 1.49 -8.83 0.04
C ALA A 83 2.75 -8.94 0.92
N GLU A 84 3.43 -10.09 0.87
CA GLU A 84 4.69 -10.33 1.58
C GLU A 84 5.95 -9.93 0.78
N SER A 85 5.80 -9.49 -0.47
CA SER A 85 6.92 -9.13 -1.33
C SER A 85 7.58 -7.80 -0.91
N PRO A 86 8.90 -7.63 -1.14
CA PRO A 86 9.59 -6.38 -0.85
C PRO A 86 8.91 -5.18 -1.51
N ALA A 87 8.88 -4.05 -0.79
CA ALA A 87 8.18 -2.85 -1.22
C ALA A 87 8.50 -2.37 -2.65
N ARG A 88 9.78 -2.46 -3.00
CA ARG A 88 10.39 -1.95 -4.23
C ARG A 88 10.75 -3.09 -5.18
N SER A 89 9.91 -4.13 -5.19
CA SER A 89 9.95 -5.24 -6.15
C SER A 89 8.76 -5.14 -7.11
N LEU A 90 8.79 -5.83 -8.25
CA LEU A 90 7.64 -5.89 -9.16
C LEU A 90 6.35 -6.38 -8.47
N PRO A 91 6.34 -7.54 -7.77
CA PRO A 91 5.15 -7.98 -7.04
C PRO A 91 4.73 -6.99 -5.94
N GLY A 92 5.69 -6.39 -5.22
CA GLY A 92 5.37 -5.39 -4.18
C GLY A 92 4.76 -4.09 -4.72
N ALA A 93 5.14 -3.69 -5.94
CA ALA A 93 4.55 -2.55 -6.64
C ALA A 93 3.13 -2.87 -7.13
N LEU A 94 2.92 -4.05 -7.72
CA LEU A 94 1.59 -4.51 -8.15
C LEU A 94 0.61 -4.63 -6.98
N TRP A 95 1.06 -5.17 -5.83
CA TRP A 95 0.24 -5.22 -4.62
C TRP A 95 -0.21 -3.82 -4.18
N ARG A 96 0.68 -2.82 -4.21
CA ARG A 96 0.33 -1.44 -3.84
C ARG A 96 -0.71 -0.84 -4.79
N LEU A 97 -0.56 -1.05 -6.10
CA LEU A 97 -1.56 -0.61 -7.08
C LEU A 97 -2.93 -1.24 -6.78
N TYR A 98 -2.95 -2.55 -6.53
CA TYR A 98 -4.17 -3.27 -6.19
C TYR A 98 -4.80 -2.78 -4.88
N ALA A 99 -4.02 -2.69 -3.81
CA ALA A 99 -4.47 -2.25 -2.50
C ALA A 99 -5.03 -0.82 -2.53
N LEU A 100 -4.40 0.09 -3.28
CA LEU A 100 -4.89 1.47 -3.46
C LEU A 100 -6.22 1.49 -4.19
N ARG A 101 -6.38 0.70 -5.25
CA ARG A 101 -7.67 0.56 -5.95
C ARG A 101 -8.74 0.00 -5.01
N ALA A 102 -8.46 -1.11 -4.34
CA ALA A 102 -9.42 -1.76 -3.43
C ALA A 102 -9.87 -0.81 -2.30
N ALA A 103 -8.92 -0.10 -1.67
CA ALA A 103 -9.23 0.91 -0.67
C ALA A 103 -10.10 2.05 -1.24
N THR A 104 -9.85 2.45 -2.48
CA THR A 104 -10.64 3.46 -3.21
C THR A 104 -12.05 2.99 -3.51
N MET A 105 -12.22 1.75 -3.98
CA MET A 105 -13.55 1.18 -4.22
C MET A 105 -14.36 1.10 -2.93
N GLN A 106 -13.74 0.61 -1.85
CA GLN A 106 -14.42 0.40 -0.58
C GLN A 106 -14.84 1.71 0.12
N ASN A 107 -14.05 2.78 0.00
CA ASN A 107 -14.26 4.03 0.75
C ASN A 107 -14.22 5.28 -0.15
N SER A 108 -14.74 5.18 -1.36
CA SER A 108 -14.69 6.23 -2.41
C SER A 108 -15.16 7.61 -1.94
N GLU A 109 -16.26 7.70 -1.18
CA GLU A 109 -16.75 8.95 -0.62
C GLU A 109 -15.72 9.65 0.27
N ARG A 110 -15.11 8.89 1.19
CA ARG A 110 -14.11 9.40 2.12
C ARG A 110 -12.83 9.81 1.38
N ILE A 111 -12.44 9.04 0.37
CA ILE A 111 -11.27 9.35 -0.46
C ILE A 111 -11.51 10.60 -1.31
N SER A 112 -12.72 10.79 -1.85
CA SER A 112 -13.13 12.02 -2.53
C SER A 112 -12.98 13.25 -1.62
N VAL A 113 -13.41 13.16 -0.36
CA VAL A 113 -13.22 14.24 0.64
C VAL A 113 -11.74 14.55 0.84
N TYR A 114 -10.90 13.54 1.05
CA TYR A 114 -9.46 13.73 1.23
C TYR A 114 -8.81 14.31 -0.03
N PHE A 115 -9.15 13.77 -1.21
CA PHE A 115 -8.59 14.23 -2.47
C PHE A 115 -8.94 15.71 -2.73
N LYS A 116 -10.20 16.12 -2.49
CA LYS A 116 -10.62 17.52 -2.56
C LYS A 116 -9.84 18.41 -1.61
N ALA A 117 -9.62 17.98 -0.37
CA ALA A 117 -8.87 18.76 0.62
C ALA A 117 -7.38 18.91 0.27
N GLY A 118 -6.80 17.96 -0.48
CA GLY A 118 -5.38 17.99 -0.85
C GLY A 118 -5.07 18.63 -2.20
N ARG A 119 -6.02 18.66 -3.15
CA ARG A 119 -5.75 19.00 -4.56
C ARG A 119 -5.22 20.41 -4.78
N ASP A 120 -5.68 21.38 -4.00
CA ASP A 120 -5.35 22.81 -4.20
C ASP A 120 -3.88 23.10 -3.82
N THR A 121 -3.35 22.33 -2.87
CA THR A 121 -1.96 22.45 -2.41
C THR A 121 -1.02 21.51 -3.18
N ALA A 122 -1.52 20.37 -3.68
CA ALA A 122 -0.77 19.39 -4.48
C ALA A 122 -1.07 19.51 -5.99
N GLN A 123 -1.04 20.72 -6.56
CA GLN A 123 -1.52 20.98 -7.93
C GLN A 123 -0.86 20.08 -9.00
N VAL A 124 0.46 19.89 -8.93
CA VAL A 124 1.19 19.01 -9.87
C VAL A 124 0.75 17.55 -9.70
N SER A 125 0.74 17.05 -8.47
CA SER A 125 0.31 15.66 -8.21
C SER A 125 -1.17 15.43 -8.52
N HIS A 126 -2.02 16.45 -8.37
CA HIS A 126 -3.42 16.39 -8.77
C HIS A 126 -3.57 16.21 -10.29
N VAL A 127 -2.84 17.01 -11.07
CA VAL A 127 -2.82 16.89 -12.54
C VAL A 127 -2.31 15.52 -12.97
N VAL A 128 -1.22 15.04 -12.35
CA VAL A 128 -0.64 13.73 -12.68
C VAL A 128 -1.57 12.59 -12.30
N ALA A 129 -2.22 12.63 -11.13
CA ALA A 129 -3.21 11.63 -10.74
C ALA A 129 -4.34 11.52 -11.77
N GLY A 130 -4.72 12.67 -12.36
CA GLY A 130 -5.63 12.76 -13.50
C GLY A 130 -7.08 12.38 -13.14
N ALA A 131 -7.53 12.84 -11.97
CA ALA A 131 -8.94 12.76 -11.58
C ALA A 131 -9.80 13.68 -12.45
N ALA A 132 -11.02 13.25 -12.77
CA ALA A 132 -12.01 14.11 -13.41
C ALA A 132 -12.52 15.19 -12.43
N GLU A 133 -12.92 16.33 -12.98
CA GLU A 133 -13.42 17.48 -12.22
C GLU A 133 -14.95 17.63 -12.37
N PRO A 134 -15.71 17.73 -11.27
CA PRO A 134 -15.29 17.70 -9.87
C PRO A 134 -14.94 16.27 -9.37
N PRO A 135 -13.97 16.09 -8.46
CA PRO A 135 -13.50 14.78 -8.02
C PRO A 135 -14.47 14.15 -7.01
N GLY A 136 -15.58 13.60 -7.47
CA GLY A 136 -16.55 12.86 -6.66
C GLY A 136 -16.16 11.41 -6.43
N ALA A 137 -17.00 10.67 -5.69
CA ALA A 137 -16.75 9.27 -5.36
C ALA A 137 -16.64 8.40 -6.61
N ASP A 138 -17.48 8.62 -7.62
CA ASP A 138 -17.45 7.84 -8.86
C ASP A 138 -16.25 8.21 -9.73
N GLU A 139 -15.82 9.47 -9.73
CA GLU A 139 -14.59 9.91 -10.41
C GLU A 139 -13.35 9.28 -9.75
N MET A 140 -13.34 9.13 -8.42
CA MET A 140 -12.26 8.42 -7.72
C MET A 140 -12.20 6.94 -8.11
N LYS A 141 -13.35 6.27 -8.24
CA LYS A 141 -13.41 4.88 -8.71
C LYS A 141 -12.89 4.76 -10.13
N GLN A 142 -13.41 5.59 -11.04
CA GLN A 142 -13.01 5.57 -12.46
C GLN A 142 -11.51 5.83 -12.63
N MET A 143 -10.95 6.78 -11.87
CA MET A 143 -9.51 7.05 -11.87
C MET A 143 -8.71 5.84 -11.38
N ALA A 144 -9.10 5.23 -10.26
CA ALA A 144 -8.40 4.05 -9.73
C ALA A 144 -8.48 2.83 -10.67
N ASP A 145 -9.63 2.61 -11.31
CA ASP A 145 -9.80 1.59 -12.35
C ASP A 145 -8.93 1.86 -13.58
N ALA A 146 -8.90 3.11 -14.05
CA ALA A 146 -8.11 3.50 -15.21
C ALA A 146 -6.61 3.35 -14.96
N ILE A 147 -6.12 3.75 -13.78
CA ILE A 147 -4.71 3.58 -13.42
C ILE A 147 -4.32 2.10 -13.39
N LEU A 148 -5.11 1.25 -12.72
CA LEU A 148 -4.81 -0.19 -12.68
C LEU A 148 -4.92 -0.84 -14.06
N SER A 149 -5.88 -0.42 -14.89
CA SER A 149 -6.01 -0.93 -16.26
C SER A 149 -4.77 -0.56 -17.10
N GLY A 150 -4.33 0.70 -17.04
CA GLY A 150 -3.13 1.17 -17.76
C GLY A 150 -1.87 0.42 -17.36
N ALA A 151 -1.75 0.00 -16.10
CA ALA A 151 -0.66 -0.84 -15.62
C ALA A 151 -0.53 -2.16 -16.40
N PHE A 152 -1.66 -2.70 -16.88
CA PHE A 152 -1.75 -3.93 -17.66
C PHE A 152 -1.87 -3.71 -19.17
N ASP A 153 -2.00 -2.47 -19.65
CA ASP A 153 -2.03 -2.13 -21.08
C ASP A 153 -0.66 -1.65 -21.61
N GLY A 154 0.41 -1.85 -20.84
CA GLY A 154 1.79 -1.54 -21.24
C GLY A 154 2.35 -0.23 -20.65
N ASP A 155 1.51 0.58 -20.00
CA ASP A 155 1.86 1.86 -19.38
C ASP A 155 2.19 1.71 -17.88
N PHE A 156 2.98 0.70 -17.52
CA PHE A 156 3.20 0.32 -16.12
C PHE A 156 3.88 1.41 -15.28
N ASP A 157 4.93 2.06 -15.78
CA ASP A 157 5.58 3.17 -15.08
C ASP A 157 4.65 4.37 -14.93
N VAL A 158 3.88 4.70 -15.97
CA VAL A 158 2.88 5.77 -15.91
C VAL A 158 1.83 5.46 -14.84
N ALA A 159 1.33 4.22 -14.78
CA ALA A 159 0.38 3.82 -13.75
C ALA A 159 0.96 3.97 -12.33
N LEU A 160 2.22 3.59 -12.11
CA LEU A 160 2.92 3.77 -10.84
C LEU A 160 3.05 5.26 -10.46
N GLU A 161 3.42 6.12 -11.41
CA GLU A 161 3.53 7.57 -11.18
C GLU A 161 2.17 8.20 -10.85
N ARG A 162 1.12 7.84 -11.57
CA ARG A 162 -0.25 8.32 -11.31
C ARG A 162 -0.74 7.87 -9.94
N SER A 163 -0.48 6.63 -9.54
CA SER A 163 -0.80 6.15 -8.19
C SER A 163 0.01 6.86 -7.10
N ALA A 164 1.30 7.11 -7.31
CA ALA A 164 2.10 7.89 -6.37
C ALA A 164 1.57 9.31 -6.20
N ALA A 165 1.23 9.95 -7.31
CA ALA A 165 0.63 11.29 -7.31
C ALA A 165 -0.73 11.30 -6.58
N PHE A 166 -1.57 10.31 -6.81
CA PHE A 166 -2.82 10.12 -6.06
C PHE A 166 -2.57 10.00 -4.56
N CYS A 167 -1.62 9.15 -4.13
CA CYS A 167 -1.23 9.01 -2.73
C CYS A 167 -0.81 10.34 -2.11
N ARG A 168 -0.02 11.16 -2.83
CA ARG A 168 0.42 12.48 -2.35
C ARG A 168 -0.75 13.44 -2.13
N VAL A 169 -1.69 13.51 -3.07
CA VAL A 169 -2.88 14.36 -2.96
C VAL A 169 -3.74 13.93 -1.77
N VAL A 170 -4.02 12.63 -1.63
CA VAL A 170 -4.82 12.10 -0.50
C VAL A 170 -4.10 12.31 0.83
N ALA A 171 -2.79 12.08 0.90
CA ALA A 171 -1.99 12.29 2.10
C ALA A 171 -2.07 13.75 2.58
N LEU A 172 -1.97 14.69 1.65
CA LEU A 172 -2.05 16.11 1.96
C LEU A 172 -3.44 16.52 2.44
N GLY A 173 -4.48 15.96 1.84
CA GLY A 173 -5.85 16.15 2.31
C GLY A 173 -6.08 15.59 3.71
N GLN A 174 -5.52 14.40 4.00
CA GLN A 174 -5.57 13.82 5.34
C GLN A 174 -4.86 14.70 6.38
N ALA A 175 -3.69 15.26 6.04
CA ALA A 175 -2.98 16.19 6.92
C ALA A 175 -3.80 17.47 7.17
N THR A 176 -4.35 18.06 6.12
CA THR A 176 -5.19 19.27 6.21
C THR A 176 -6.40 19.08 7.12
N LEU A 177 -7.07 17.92 7.00
CA LEU A 177 -8.21 17.58 7.86
C LEU A 177 -7.79 17.19 9.27
N ALA A 178 -6.59 16.62 9.46
CA ALA A 178 -6.04 16.32 10.78
C ALA A 178 -5.84 17.61 11.57
N ASP A 179 -5.20 18.61 10.97
CA ASP A 179 -4.95 19.92 11.60
C ASP A 179 -6.28 20.60 12.00
N SER A 180 -7.29 20.51 11.13
CA SER A 180 -8.62 21.06 11.41
C SER A 180 -9.35 20.33 12.55
N ALA A 181 -9.06 19.04 12.76
CA ALA A 181 -9.71 18.21 13.76
C ALA A 181 -8.96 18.17 15.11
N GLU A 182 -7.73 18.66 15.19
CA GLU A 182 -6.83 18.50 16.35
C GLU A 182 -7.48 18.92 17.67
N HIS A 183 -8.13 20.09 17.70
CA HIS A 183 -8.75 20.63 18.90
C HIS A 183 -10.07 19.96 19.27
N ALA A 184 -10.81 19.45 18.29
CA ALA A 184 -12.12 18.85 18.49
C ALA A 184 -12.05 17.35 18.79
N ASN A 185 -11.05 16.67 18.21
CA ASN A 185 -10.86 15.23 18.32
C ASN A 185 -9.40 14.83 18.01
N GLU A 186 -8.52 14.98 18.99
CA GLU A 186 -7.09 14.63 18.93
C GLU A 186 -6.85 13.18 18.46
N GLY A 187 -7.69 12.24 18.92
CA GLY A 187 -7.59 10.83 18.56
C GLY A 187 -7.86 10.57 17.07
N HIS A 188 -8.78 11.33 16.46
CA HIS A 188 -9.04 11.27 15.03
C HIS A 188 -7.91 11.93 14.22
N ALA A 189 -7.47 13.14 14.64
CA ALA A 189 -6.36 13.85 14.01
C ALA A 189 -5.09 12.96 13.96
N SER A 190 -4.73 12.35 15.10
CA SER A 190 -3.59 11.44 15.19
C SER A 190 -3.67 10.23 14.23
N LYS A 191 -4.88 9.72 13.95
CA LYS A 191 -5.07 8.63 12.98
C LYS A 191 -4.88 9.13 11.55
N LEU A 192 -5.40 10.31 11.23
CA LEU A 192 -5.24 10.93 9.91
C LEU A 192 -3.77 11.26 9.62
N THR A 193 -3.03 11.81 10.59
CA THR A 193 -1.60 12.10 10.45
C THR A 193 -0.79 10.82 10.18
N ARG A 194 -1.03 9.74 10.94
CA ARG A 194 -0.36 8.44 10.67
C ARG A 194 -0.69 7.88 9.29
N SER A 195 -1.97 7.92 8.90
CA SER A 195 -2.39 7.47 7.58
C SER A 195 -1.73 8.29 6.46
N SER A 196 -1.65 9.61 6.64
CA SER A 196 -0.98 10.52 5.70
C SER A 196 0.49 10.14 5.51
N HIS A 197 1.23 9.94 6.60
CA HIS A 197 2.63 9.49 6.52
C HIS A 197 2.79 8.14 5.82
N GLN A 198 1.86 7.20 6.03
CA GLN A 198 1.91 5.91 5.35
C GLN A 198 1.70 6.05 3.84
N LEU A 199 0.76 6.91 3.41
CA LEU A 199 0.54 7.21 1.99
C LEU A 199 1.74 7.90 1.34
N VAL A 200 2.44 8.78 2.05
CA VAL A 200 3.69 9.39 1.55
C VAL A 200 4.74 8.31 1.27
N LYS A 201 4.95 7.37 2.20
CA LYS A 201 5.89 6.26 1.98
C LYS A 201 5.48 5.38 0.80
N THR A 202 4.17 5.10 0.66
CA THR A 202 3.65 4.37 -0.50
C THR A 202 3.93 5.12 -1.81
N ALA A 203 3.78 6.45 -1.84
CA ALA A 203 4.11 7.24 -3.01
C ALA A 203 5.61 7.14 -3.37
N GLU A 204 6.50 7.25 -2.38
CA GLU A 204 7.95 7.13 -2.59
C GLU A 204 8.36 5.74 -3.12
N ASP A 205 7.74 4.67 -2.62
CA ASP A 205 7.98 3.31 -3.11
C ASP A 205 7.51 3.15 -4.56
N LEU A 206 6.35 3.71 -4.92
CA LEU A 206 5.81 3.67 -6.28
C LEU A 206 6.63 4.50 -7.26
N GLU A 207 7.09 5.69 -6.86
CA GLU A 207 8.00 6.54 -7.65
C GLU A 207 9.32 5.81 -7.92
N HIS A 208 9.86 5.14 -6.90
CA HIS A 208 11.07 4.34 -7.06
C HIS A 208 10.84 3.16 -8.03
N ALA A 209 9.72 2.44 -7.88
CA ALA A 209 9.37 1.34 -8.76
C ALA A 209 9.19 1.81 -10.21
N ALA A 210 8.57 2.97 -10.44
CA ALA A 210 8.40 3.54 -11.78
C ALA A 210 9.76 3.81 -12.44
N ASN A 211 10.69 4.38 -11.68
CA ASN A 211 12.05 4.62 -12.17
C ASN A 211 12.81 3.31 -12.45
N ALA A 212 12.76 2.34 -11.53
CA ALA A 212 13.40 1.04 -11.72
C ALA A 212 12.81 0.28 -12.92
N TRP A 213 11.50 0.37 -13.16
CA TRP A 213 10.85 -0.23 -14.33
C TRP A 213 11.38 0.33 -15.64
N ARG A 214 11.53 1.67 -15.73
CA ARG A 214 12.11 2.32 -16.92
C ARG A 214 13.55 1.92 -17.20
N LEU A 215 14.31 1.64 -16.14
CA LEU A 215 15.70 1.18 -16.24
C LEU A 215 15.81 -0.33 -16.51
N GLY A 216 14.71 -1.08 -16.42
CA GLY A 216 14.73 -2.55 -16.52
C GLY A 216 15.31 -3.23 -15.28
N GLU A 217 15.30 -2.55 -14.14
CA GLU A 217 15.89 -2.99 -12.86
C GLU A 217 14.83 -3.43 -11.83
N LEU A 218 13.54 -3.28 -12.15
CA LEU A 218 12.46 -3.69 -11.26
C LEU A 218 12.20 -5.19 -11.39
N ASP A 219 12.65 -5.92 -10.37
CA ASP A 219 12.45 -7.36 -10.17
C ASP A 219 11.41 -7.59 -9.05
#